data_AF-A0A849TKX9-F1
#
_entry.id   AF-A0A849TKX9-F1
#
_cell.length_a   1.000
_cell.length_b   1.000
_cell.length_c   1.000
_cell.angle_alpha   90.00
_cell.angle_beta   90.00
_cell.angle_gamma   90.00
#
_symmetry.space_group_name_H-M   'P 1'
#
loop_
_entity.id
_entity.type
_entity.pdbx_description
1 polymer ?
#
loop_
_entity_poly.entity_id
_entity_poly.type
_entity_poly.pdbx_seq_one_letter_code
_entity_poly.pdbx_strand_id
1 'polypeptide(L)'
;MLSRVQPQPSLAPRFVSDTGGEEPMLAETERQLAMAERLVAEGSILAARSVLTDLAGFGDARALFALAETFDPHMIAFWRVRVPPDPEEARRLYAAAGESGHLDAARRLDALP
;
A
#
# COMPACT_ATOMS: atom_id res chain seq x y z
N MET A 1 -23.22 6.46 66.26
CA MET A 1 -22.52 6.82 65.00
C MET A 1 -22.69 5.67 64.03
N LEU A 2 -23.63 5.78 63.08
CA LEU A 2 -23.88 4.73 62.07
C LEU A 2 -23.10 5.10 60.81
N SER A 3 -22.00 4.38 60.54
CA SER A 3 -21.20 4.56 59.33
C SER A 3 -21.94 4.00 58.12
N ARG A 4 -22.25 4.89 57.18
CA ARG A 4 -22.85 4.60 55.89
C ARG A 4 -21.79 3.95 54.99
N VAL A 5 -21.91 2.66 54.71
CA VAL A 5 -21.14 2.00 53.66
C VAL A 5 -21.65 2.53 52.32
N GLN A 6 -20.84 3.35 51.65
CA GLN A 6 -21.08 3.77 50.26
C GLN A 6 -20.69 2.60 49.35
N PRO A 7 -21.52 2.18 48.38
CA PRO A 7 -21.09 1.21 47.38
C PRO A 7 -20.07 1.87 46.44
N GLN A 8 -18.94 1.21 46.22
CA GLN A 8 -17.98 1.61 45.18
C GLN A 8 -18.61 1.39 43.80
N PRO A 9 -18.49 2.35 42.86
CA PRO A 9 -18.90 2.11 41.48
C PRO A 9 -17.92 1.13 40.83
N SER A 10 -18.46 0.01 40.36
CA SER A 10 -17.71 -1.00 39.60
C SER A 10 -17.13 -0.36 38.32
N LEU A 11 -15.81 -0.37 38.19
CA LEU A 11 -15.12 0.00 36.97
C LEU A 11 -15.34 -1.12 35.94
N ALA A 12 -16.40 -1.02 35.15
CA ALA A 12 -16.47 -1.75 33.90
C ALA A 12 -15.29 -1.30 33.01
N PRO A 13 -14.62 -2.21 32.28
CA PRO A 13 -13.63 -1.81 31.30
C PRO A 13 -14.34 -0.95 30.25
N ARG A 14 -13.91 0.31 30.11
CA ARG A 14 -14.22 1.11 28.93
C ARG A 14 -13.53 0.42 27.76
N PHE A 15 -14.26 -0.39 27.01
CA PHE A 15 -13.92 -0.57 25.61
C PHE A 15 -14.06 0.81 24.96
N VAL A 16 -12.92 1.48 24.83
CA VAL A 16 -12.76 2.62 23.94
C VAL A 16 -12.85 2.06 22.52
N SER A 17 -14.07 1.86 22.04
CA SER A 17 -14.29 1.75 20.62
C SER A 17 -14.24 3.15 20.03
N ASP A 18 -13.34 3.30 19.07
CA ASP A 18 -13.67 3.87 17.77
C ASP A 18 -13.68 5.40 17.64
N THR A 19 -12.50 6.00 17.44
CA THR A 19 -12.30 7.12 16.49
C THR A 19 -10.80 7.30 16.13
N GLY A 20 -10.11 6.23 15.72
CA GLY A 20 -8.67 6.34 15.44
C GLY A 20 -8.06 5.26 14.57
N GLY A 21 -8.86 4.50 13.80
CA GLY A 21 -8.35 3.42 12.94
C GLY A 21 -7.84 3.90 11.57
N GLU A 22 -8.43 4.97 11.01
CA GLU A 22 -8.15 5.41 9.65
C GLU A 22 -6.88 6.29 9.56
N GLU A 23 -6.70 7.23 10.50
CA GLU A 23 -5.53 8.12 10.59
C GLU A 23 -4.17 7.38 10.69
N PRO A 24 -3.97 6.37 11.58
CA PRO A 24 -2.70 5.65 11.66
C PRO A 24 -2.48 4.73 10.45
N MET A 25 -3.56 4.21 9.85
CA MET A 25 -3.47 3.30 8.71
C MET A 25 -3.10 4.06 7.43
N LEU A 26 -3.72 5.20 7.15
CA LEU A 26 -3.34 6.08 6.03
C LEU A 26 -1.88 6.53 6.18
N ALA A 27 -1.48 6.95 7.38
CA ALA A 27 -0.09 7.34 7.63
C ALA A 27 0.90 6.18 7.47
N GLU A 28 0.50 4.94 7.78
CA GLU A 28 1.31 3.75 7.51
C GLU A 28 1.40 3.44 6.02
N THR A 29 0.29 3.50 5.28
CA THR A 29 0.27 3.33 3.83
C THR A 29 1.23 4.31 3.14
N GLU A 30 1.20 5.59 3.50
CA GLU A 30 2.12 6.59 2.95
C GLU A 30 3.59 6.26 3.28
N ARG A 31 3.88 5.82 4.51
CA ARG A 31 5.24 5.41 4.90
C ARG A 31 5.72 4.21 4.09
N GLN A 32 4.86 3.22 3.88
CA GLN A 32 5.19 2.02 3.12
C GLN A 32 5.36 2.32 1.62
N LEU A 33 4.55 3.21 1.04
CA LEU A 33 4.75 3.69 -0.34
C LEU A 33 6.11 4.40 -0.48
N ALA A 34 6.43 5.32 0.43
CA ALA A 34 7.73 6.01 0.42
C ALA A 34 8.91 5.03 0.60
N MET A 35 8.74 3.99 1.41
CA MET A 35 9.73 2.92 1.56
C MET A 35 9.92 2.14 0.25
N ALA A 36 8.83 1.78 -0.45
CA ALA A 36 8.89 1.09 -1.73
C ALA A 36 9.60 1.94 -2.79
N GLU A 37 9.29 3.23 -2.88
CA GLU A 37 9.95 4.16 -3.79
C GLU A 37 11.46 4.24 -3.54
N ARG A 38 11.88 4.31 -2.27
CA ARG A 38 13.31 4.28 -1.91
C ARG A 38 13.97 2.97 -2.33
N LEU A 39 13.30 1.83 -2.12
CA LEU A 39 13.81 0.52 -2.55
C LEU A 39 13.98 0.44 -4.07
N VAL A 40 13.06 1.02 -4.85
CA VAL A 40 13.19 1.13 -6.30
C VAL A 40 14.39 2.00 -6.68
N ALA A 41 14.55 3.16 -6.05
CA ALA A 41 15.67 4.07 -6.30
C ALA A 41 17.04 3.42 -5.97
N GLU A 42 17.09 2.53 -4.98
CA GLU A 42 18.26 1.73 -4.62
C GLU A 42 18.48 0.52 -5.56
N GLY A 43 17.55 0.25 -6.47
CA GLY A 43 17.56 -0.90 -7.38
C GLY A 43 17.11 -2.22 -6.73
N SER A 44 16.59 -2.18 -5.51
CA SER A 44 16.10 -3.33 -4.75
C SER A 44 14.64 -3.66 -5.11
N ILE A 45 14.40 -4.00 -6.37
CA ILE A 45 13.05 -4.21 -6.94
C ILE A 45 12.27 -5.33 -6.25
N LEU A 46 12.93 -6.45 -5.90
CA LEU A 46 12.24 -7.58 -5.25
C LEU A 46 11.73 -7.20 -3.85
N ALA A 47 12.46 -6.36 -3.12
CA ALA A 47 12.00 -5.85 -1.83
C ALA A 47 10.86 -4.86 -2.01
N ALA A 48 10.94 -3.96 -3.00
CA ALA A 48 9.86 -3.04 -3.31
C ALA A 48 8.56 -3.78 -3.66
N ARG A 49 8.64 -4.83 -4.49
CA ARG A 49 7.51 -5.71 -4.81
C ARG A 49 6.84 -6.27 -3.57
N SER A 50 7.62 -6.76 -2.59
CA SER A 50 7.05 -7.30 -1.36
C SER A 50 6.20 -6.27 -0.61
N VAL A 51 6.73 -5.07 -0.40
CA VAL A 51 6.01 -3.98 0.29
C VAL A 51 4.75 -3.57 -0.50
N LEU A 52 4.88 -3.46 -1.82
CA LEU A 52 3.78 -3.04 -2.69
C LEU A 52 2.68 -4.09 -2.81
N THR A 53 3.01 -5.40 -2.78
CA THR A 53 2.01 -6.48 -2.78
C THR A 53 1.10 -6.41 -1.56
N ASP A 54 1.68 -6.15 -0.37
CA ASP A 54 0.91 -6.03 0.86
C ASP A 54 -0.09 -4.86 0.77
N LEU A 55 0.37 -3.71 0.26
CA LEU A 55 -0.47 -2.52 0.06
C LEU A 55 -1.53 -2.71 -1.03
N ALA A 56 -1.16 -3.34 -2.15
CA ALA A 56 -2.06 -3.64 -3.26
C ALA A 56 -3.19 -4.61 -2.85
N GLY A 57 -2.95 -5.47 -1.86
CA GLY A 57 -3.98 -6.33 -1.26
C GLY A 57 -5.18 -5.56 -0.67
N PHE A 58 -5.01 -4.29 -0.35
CA PHE A 58 -6.08 -3.38 0.10
C PHE A 58 -6.73 -2.57 -1.04
N GLY A 59 -6.31 -2.79 -2.29
CA GLY A 59 -6.84 -2.10 -3.47
C GLY A 59 -6.34 -0.68 -3.67
N ASP A 60 -5.29 -0.24 -2.95
CA ASP A 60 -4.71 1.09 -3.13
C ASP A 60 -4.20 1.27 -4.57
N ALA A 61 -4.78 2.24 -5.28
CA ALA A 61 -4.52 2.48 -6.69
C ALA A 61 -3.05 2.84 -6.97
N ARG A 62 -2.38 3.54 -6.04
CA ARG A 62 -0.97 3.90 -6.16
C ARG A 62 -0.08 2.69 -5.93
N ALA A 63 -0.41 1.84 -4.97
CA ALA A 63 0.31 0.60 -4.73
C ALA A 63 0.21 -0.36 -5.91
N LEU A 64 -1.00 -0.55 -6.47
CA LEU A 64 -1.21 -1.34 -7.69
C LEU A 64 -0.41 -0.79 -8.87
N PHE A 65 -0.44 0.53 -9.07
CA PHE A 65 0.30 1.18 -10.15
C PHE A 65 1.82 1.00 -9.97
N ALA A 66 2.35 1.30 -8.79
CA ALA A 66 3.77 1.15 -8.49
C ALA A 66 4.22 -0.32 -8.59
N LEU A 67 3.39 -1.27 -8.16
CA LEU A 67 3.67 -2.70 -8.29
C LEU A 67 3.78 -3.08 -9.77
N ALA A 68 2.88 -2.59 -10.62
CA ALA A 68 2.93 -2.79 -12.06
C ALA A 68 4.25 -2.27 -12.68
N GLU A 69 4.71 -1.08 -12.27
CA GLU A 69 5.98 -0.52 -12.74
C GLU A 69 7.16 -1.46 -12.45
N THR A 70 7.12 -2.21 -11.34
CA THR A 70 8.19 -3.16 -11.04
C THR A 70 8.29 -4.32 -12.03
N PHE A 71 7.22 -4.64 -12.75
CA PHE A 71 7.17 -5.69 -13.78
C PHE A 71 7.28 -5.14 -15.20
N ASP A 72 7.05 -3.84 -15.39
CA ASP A 72 7.08 -3.16 -16.69
C ASP A 72 8.51 -3.17 -17.29
N PRO A 73 8.71 -3.73 -18.49
CA PRO A 73 9.99 -3.73 -19.19
C PRO A 73 10.61 -2.34 -19.38
N HIS A 74 9.79 -1.32 -19.67
CA HIS A 74 10.25 0.04 -19.89
C HIS A 74 10.78 0.66 -18.59
N MET A 75 10.12 0.38 -17.47
CA MET A 75 10.53 0.88 -16.16
C MET A 75 11.78 0.17 -15.64
N ILE A 76 11.86 -1.15 -15.80
CA ILE A 76 13.07 -1.94 -15.50
C ILE A 76 14.26 -1.41 -16.31
N ALA A 77 14.07 -1.12 -17.60
CA ALA A 77 15.10 -0.52 -18.44
C ALA A 77 15.47 0.91 -17.99
N PHE A 78 14.47 1.72 -17.64
CA PHE A 78 14.66 3.09 -17.16
C PHE A 78 15.48 3.12 -15.86
N TRP A 79 15.17 2.26 -14.89
CA TRP A 79 15.92 2.12 -13.64
C TRP A 79 17.27 1.39 -13.79
N ARG A 80 17.55 0.83 -14.98
CA ARG A 80 18.82 0.13 -15.30
C ARG A 80 19.10 -1.06 -14.38
N VAL A 81 18.06 -1.74 -13.93
CA VAL A 81 18.13 -2.93 -13.07
C VAL A 81 18.03 -4.21 -13.90
N ARG A 82 18.58 -5.31 -13.39
CA ARG A 82 18.58 -6.62 -14.08
C ARG A 82 17.62 -7.59 -13.38
N VAL A 83 16.34 -7.27 -13.45
CA VAL A 83 15.26 -8.15 -12.96
C VAL A 83 14.43 -8.60 -14.17
N PRO A 84 13.98 -9.86 -14.23
CA PRO A 84 13.09 -10.29 -15.30
C PRO A 84 11.79 -9.46 -15.31
N PRO A 85 11.44 -8.84 -16.45
CA PRO A 85 10.15 -8.21 -16.60
C PRO A 85 9.03 -9.25 -16.71
N ASP A 86 7.81 -8.81 -16.46
CA ASP A 86 6.59 -9.57 -16.73
C ASP A 86 5.51 -8.62 -17.29
N PRO A 87 5.46 -8.44 -18.63
CA PRO A 87 4.51 -7.53 -19.26
C PRO A 87 3.05 -7.93 -19.02
N GLU A 88 2.77 -9.22 -18.88
CA GLU A 88 1.42 -9.69 -18.60
C GLU A 88 0.98 -9.28 -17.19
N GLU A 89 1.86 -9.44 -16.21
CA GLU A 89 1.57 -9.01 -14.84
C GLU A 89 1.46 -7.49 -14.72
N ALA A 90 2.38 -6.75 -15.36
CA ALA A 90 2.29 -5.29 -15.43
C ALA A 90 0.93 -4.83 -16.00
N ARG A 91 0.45 -5.49 -17.06
CA ARG A 91 -0.85 -5.18 -17.67
C ARG A 91 -2.01 -5.43 -16.71
N ARG A 92 -2.03 -6.57 -16.01
CA ARG A 92 -3.08 -6.87 -15.03
C ARG A 92 -3.14 -5.82 -13.91
N LEU A 93 -1.98 -5.46 -13.38
CA LEU A 93 -1.87 -4.52 -12.27
C LEU A 93 -2.18 -3.09 -12.68
N TYR A 94 -1.75 -2.64 -13.87
CA TYR A 94 -2.15 -1.33 -14.37
C TYR A 94 -3.65 -1.25 -14.63
N ALA A 95 -4.27 -2.29 -15.19
CA ALA A 95 -5.72 -2.34 -15.36
C ALA A 95 -6.44 -2.18 -14.01
N ALA A 96 -6.04 -2.97 -13.01
CA ALA A 96 -6.58 -2.87 -11.65
C ALA A 96 -6.34 -1.48 -11.02
N ALA A 97 -5.16 -0.89 -11.22
CA ALA A 97 -4.88 0.46 -10.75
C ALA A 97 -5.82 1.50 -11.38
N GLY A 98 -6.11 1.37 -12.68
CA GLY A 98 -7.06 2.23 -13.39
C GLY A 98 -8.49 2.05 -12.90
N GLU A 99 -8.93 0.83 -12.65
CA GLU A 99 -10.23 0.52 -12.02
C GLU A 99 -10.35 1.11 -10.62
N SER A 100 -9.25 1.14 -9.86
CA SER A 100 -9.14 1.81 -8.55
C SER A 100 -8.93 3.33 -8.63
N GLY A 101 -8.89 3.93 -9.84
CA GLY A 101 -8.86 5.39 -10.04
C GLY A 101 -7.49 6.01 -10.33
N HIS A 102 -6.45 5.22 -10.62
CA HIS A 102 -5.14 5.76 -10.99
C HIS A 102 -5.16 6.33 -12.42
N LEU A 103 -5.01 7.65 -12.55
CA LEU A 103 -5.21 8.35 -13.83
C LEU A 103 -4.17 8.01 -14.91
N ASP A 104 -2.94 7.67 -14.52
CA ASP A 104 -1.88 7.31 -15.48
C ASP A 104 -1.94 5.86 -15.99
N ALA A 105 -2.82 5.02 -15.43
CA ALA A 105 -2.86 3.59 -15.76
C ALA A 105 -3.07 3.32 -17.25
N ALA A 106 -4.03 4.01 -17.87
CA ALA A 106 -4.35 3.87 -19.29
C ALA A 106 -3.12 4.16 -20.18
N ARG A 107 -2.40 5.25 -19.88
CA ARG A 107 -1.20 5.63 -20.63
C ARG A 107 -0.09 4.58 -20.53
N ARG A 108 0.07 3.94 -19.37
CA ARG A 108 1.05 2.86 -19.19
C ARG A 108 0.63 1.59 -19.93
N LEU A 109 -0.67 1.24 -19.90
CA LEU A 109 -1.20 0.10 -20.66
C LEU A 109 -0.97 0.24 -22.15
N ASP A 110 -1.20 1.42 -22.72
CA ASP A 110 -1.02 1.70 -24.15
C ASP A 110 0.46 1.63 -24.57
N ALA A 111 1.38 1.86 -23.64
CA ALA A 111 2.82 1.87 -23.89
C ALA A 111 3.49 0.51 -23.66
N LEU A 112 2.80 -0.47 -23.05
CA LEU A 112 3.36 -1.79 -22.81
C LEU A 112 3.60 -2.56 -24.13
N PRO A 113 4.71 -3.30 -24.26
CA PRO A 113 5.04 -4.07 -25.46
C PRO A 113 4.20 -5.34 -25.64
#